data_AF-A0A850R323-F1
#
_entry.id   AF-A0A850R323-F1
#
_cell.length_a   1.000
_cell.length_b   1.000
_cell.length_c   1.000
_cell.angle_alpha   90.00
_cell.angle_beta   90.00
_cell.angle_gamma   90.00
#
_symmetry.space_group_name_H-M   'P 1'
#
loop_
_entity.id
_entity.type
_entity.pdbx_description
1 polymer ?
#
loop_
_entity_poly.entity_id
_entity_poly.type
_entity_poly.pdbx_seq_one_letter_code
_entity_poly.pdbx_strand_id
1 'polypeptide(L)'
;MCNSNVDNNFQVIIEQLAQDANKSCGLVYELFVERFTNSVDTFLSSLSHNEKEQVLTIAQRYGYSACVDEDIDDNDCTVCCHGIDIDCCPAGCADARGDFTDDILFETDNFSFNAATIIFDELTELCMQVAQHKLISPVKWCELKLYIVKNEQAIDWFDTLYIDVDIDPEFVRINYSELVKYLQKKILNCKNS
;
A
#
# COMPACT_ATOMS: atom_id res chain seq x y z
N MET A 1 -40.06 13.11 -6.30
CA MET A 1 -39.55 12.91 -7.67
C MET A 1 -38.04 13.06 -7.58
N CYS A 2 -37.30 11.95 -7.60
CA CYS A 2 -35.84 11.97 -7.51
C CYS A 2 -35.26 12.40 -8.86
N ASN A 3 -34.30 13.30 -8.83
CA ASN A 3 -33.81 14.05 -9.98
C ASN A 3 -32.70 13.25 -10.68
N SER A 4 -33.09 12.18 -11.41
CA SER A 4 -32.19 11.15 -11.95
C SER A 4 -31.06 11.66 -12.86
N ASN A 5 -31.11 12.91 -13.32
CA ASN A 5 -30.06 13.54 -14.12
C ASN A 5 -28.91 14.14 -13.29
N VAL A 6 -29.16 14.53 -12.03
CA VAL A 6 -28.13 15.08 -11.14
C VAL A 6 -27.36 13.94 -10.46
N ASP A 7 -28.09 12.90 -10.04
CA ASP A 7 -27.51 11.70 -9.41
C ASP A 7 -26.54 10.96 -10.36
N ASN A 8 -26.85 10.92 -11.66
CA ASN A 8 -25.95 10.36 -12.68
C ASN A 8 -24.67 11.17 -12.87
N ASN A 9 -24.70 12.49 -12.64
CA ASN A 9 -23.53 13.34 -12.82
C ASN A 9 -22.52 13.12 -11.67
N PHE A 10 -22.99 13.06 -10.43
CA PHE A 10 -22.12 12.76 -9.28
C PHE A 10 -21.54 11.35 -9.32
N GLN A 11 -22.31 10.36 -9.80
CA GLN A 11 -21.81 9.01 -10.00
C GLN A 11 -20.62 8.98 -10.96
N VAL A 12 -20.74 9.64 -12.12
CA VAL A 12 -19.66 9.71 -13.13
C VAL A 12 -18.43 10.43 -12.57
N ILE A 13 -18.63 11.53 -11.83
CA ILE A 13 -17.51 12.28 -11.24
C ILE A 13 -16.76 11.42 -10.21
N ILE A 14 -17.48 10.79 -9.26
CA ILE A 14 -16.85 9.95 -8.24
C ILE A 14 -16.14 8.74 -8.86
N GLU A 15 -16.74 8.11 -9.86
CA GLU A 15 -16.12 7.01 -10.58
C GLU A 15 -14.82 7.46 -11.26
N GLN A 16 -14.80 8.64 -11.87
CA GLN A 16 -13.60 9.22 -12.47
C GLN A 16 -12.51 9.50 -11.42
N LEU A 17 -12.87 10.08 -10.26
CA LEU A 17 -11.93 10.31 -9.16
C LEU A 17 -11.32 9.00 -8.65
N ALA A 18 -12.13 7.95 -8.50
CA ALA A 18 -11.66 6.62 -8.10
C ALA A 18 -10.73 6.01 -9.16
N GLN A 19 -11.07 6.13 -10.44
CA GLN A 19 -10.22 5.65 -11.53
C GLN A 19 -8.86 6.38 -11.56
N ASP A 20 -8.84 7.68 -11.34
CA ASP A 20 -7.60 8.47 -11.36
C ASP A 20 -6.74 8.21 -10.11
N ALA A 21 -7.35 8.01 -8.95
CA ALA A 21 -6.67 7.52 -7.75
C ALA A 21 -6.06 6.14 -7.99
N ASN A 22 -6.81 5.21 -8.60
CA ASN A 22 -6.36 3.84 -8.86
C ASN A 22 -5.22 3.78 -9.91
N LYS A 23 -5.32 4.56 -11.00
CA LYS A 23 -4.25 4.65 -12.01
C LYS A 23 -2.94 5.18 -11.43
N SER A 24 -3.02 5.95 -10.36
CA SER A 24 -1.87 6.65 -9.81
C SER A 24 -1.28 5.96 -8.57
N CYS A 25 -2.02 5.08 -7.89
CA CYS A 25 -1.62 4.50 -6.61
C CYS A 25 -0.62 3.34 -6.69
N GLY A 26 -0.25 2.87 -7.88
CA GLY A 26 0.70 1.76 -8.02
C GLY A 26 0.21 0.44 -7.39
N LEU A 27 -1.10 0.27 -7.18
CA LEU A 27 -1.71 -0.84 -6.42
C LEU A 27 -1.36 -0.85 -4.92
N VAL A 28 -0.90 0.27 -4.37
CA VAL A 28 -0.85 0.48 -2.92
C VAL A 28 -2.21 0.98 -2.47
N TYR A 29 -2.94 0.16 -1.70
CA TYR A 29 -4.34 0.43 -1.34
C TYR A 29 -4.45 1.69 -0.47
N GLU A 30 -3.54 1.89 0.47
CA GLU A 30 -3.49 3.04 1.36
C GLU A 30 -3.27 4.33 0.56
N LEU A 31 -2.41 4.26 -0.46
CA LEU A 31 -2.18 5.38 -1.38
C LEU A 31 -3.38 5.66 -2.29
N PHE A 32 -4.13 4.62 -2.66
CA PHE A 32 -5.41 4.77 -3.35
C PHE A 32 -6.41 5.50 -2.44
N VAL A 33 -6.63 5.01 -1.22
CA VAL A 33 -7.57 5.58 -0.26
C VAL A 33 -7.23 7.04 0.01
N GLU A 34 -5.97 7.35 0.30
CA GLU A 34 -5.54 8.72 0.58
C GLU A 34 -5.80 9.66 -0.61
N ARG A 35 -5.44 9.25 -1.84
CA ARG A 35 -5.63 10.08 -3.04
C ARG A 35 -7.09 10.24 -3.40
N PHE A 36 -7.86 9.18 -3.24
CA PHE A 36 -9.28 9.20 -3.48
C PHE A 36 -9.98 10.11 -2.47
N THR A 37 -9.70 9.96 -1.17
CA THR A 37 -10.21 10.82 -0.11
C THR A 37 -9.88 12.29 -0.34
N ASN A 38 -8.61 12.63 -0.62
CA ASN A 38 -8.20 14.01 -0.93
C ASN A 38 -8.95 14.60 -2.14
N SER A 39 -9.16 13.80 -3.18
CA SER A 39 -9.87 14.24 -4.38
C SER A 39 -11.37 14.45 -4.11
N VAL A 40 -11.98 13.56 -3.32
CA VAL A 40 -13.38 13.68 -2.89
C VAL A 40 -13.56 14.89 -1.96
N ASP A 41 -12.66 15.12 -1.01
CA ASP A 41 -12.71 16.27 -0.10
C ASP A 41 -12.61 17.60 -0.86
N THR A 42 -11.72 17.65 -1.85
CA THR A 42 -11.59 18.80 -2.76
C THR A 42 -12.89 19.02 -3.52
N PHE A 43 -13.50 17.96 -4.05
CA PHE A 43 -14.78 18.06 -4.76
C PHE A 43 -15.91 18.53 -3.83
N LEU A 44 -16.02 17.94 -2.63
CA LEU A 44 -17.01 18.30 -1.60
C LEU A 44 -16.89 19.76 -1.16
N SER A 45 -15.69 20.35 -1.20
CA SER A 45 -15.49 21.77 -0.85
C SER A 45 -16.22 22.74 -1.80
N SER A 46 -16.47 22.32 -3.04
CA SER A 46 -17.12 23.12 -4.08
C SER A 46 -18.66 23.02 -4.10
N LEU A 47 -19.24 22.12 -3.29
CA LEU A 47 -20.65 21.76 -3.35
C LEU A 47 -21.50 22.41 -2.25
N SER A 48 -22.81 22.56 -2.52
CA SER A 48 -23.79 22.95 -1.50
C SER A 48 -24.07 21.81 -0.53
N HIS A 49 -24.63 22.12 0.65
CA HIS A 49 -24.82 21.13 1.71
C HIS A 49 -25.67 19.92 1.30
N ASN A 50 -26.70 20.13 0.47
CA ASN A 50 -27.59 19.08 -0.01
C ASN A 50 -26.89 18.14 -1.02
N GLU A 51 -26.00 18.68 -1.85
CA GLU A 51 -25.21 17.89 -2.81
C GLU A 51 -24.12 17.08 -2.11
N LYS A 52 -23.53 17.59 -1.02
CA LYS A 52 -22.50 16.87 -0.25
C LYS A 52 -22.99 15.52 0.28
N GLU A 53 -24.23 15.46 0.79
CA GLU A 53 -24.80 14.24 1.35
C GLU A 53 -24.97 13.14 0.27
N GLN A 54 -25.39 13.55 -0.93
CA GLN A 54 -25.49 12.64 -2.08
C GLN A 54 -24.11 12.13 -2.52
N VAL A 55 -23.12 13.02 -2.62
CA VAL A 55 -21.75 12.68 -3.05
C VAL A 55 -21.06 11.76 -2.05
N LEU A 56 -21.21 12.00 -0.75
CA LEU A 56 -20.66 11.13 0.30
C LEU A 56 -21.20 9.70 0.20
N THR A 57 -22.50 9.55 -0.04
CA THR A 57 -23.14 8.23 -0.20
C THR A 57 -22.57 7.45 -1.39
N ILE A 58 -22.24 8.14 -2.48
CA ILE A 58 -21.64 7.53 -3.66
C ILE A 58 -20.17 7.18 -3.37
N ALA A 59 -19.40 8.10 -2.79
CA ALA A 59 -17.98 7.93 -2.51
C ALA A 59 -17.69 6.78 -1.54
N GLN A 60 -18.55 6.55 -0.54
CA GLN A 60 -18.43 5.42 0.39
C GLN A 60 -18.40 4.06 -0.32
N ARG A 61 -19.08 3.92 -1.47
CA ARG A 61 -19.08 2.68 -2.27
C ARG A 61 -17.72 2.37 -2.90
N TYR A 62 -16.86 3.37 -3.01
CA TYR A 62 -15.51 3.29 -3.58
C TYR A 62 -14.43 3.31 -2.49
N GLY A 63 -14.79 3.20 -1.21
CA GLY A 63 -13.85 3.15 -0.09
C GLY A 63 -13.52 4.51 0.54
N TYR A 64 -14.30 5.55 0.27
CA TYR A 64 -14.16 6.82 1.01
C TYR A 64 -14.56 6.62 2.48
N SER A 65 -13.60 6.82 3.38
CA SER A 65 -13.82 6.85 4.82
C SER A 65 -13.30 8.17 5.38
N ALA A 66 -14.13 8.86 6.18
CA ALA A 66 -13.75 10.11 6.85
C ALA A 66 -12.71 9.89 7.97
N CYS A 67 -12.50 8.64 8.37
CA CYS A 67 -11.42 8.21 9.26
C CYS A 67 -10.70 7.02 8.61
N VAL A 68 -9.41 7.20 8.34
CA VAL A 68 -8.50 6.09 8.03
C VAL A 68 -7.97 5.64 9.39
N ASP A 69 -8.73 4.79 10.08
CA ASP A 69 -8.22 4.05 11.22
C ASP A 69 -8.05 2.59 10.78
N GLU A 70 -6.82 2.12 10.96
CA GLU A 70 -6.30 0.79 10.65
C GLU A 70 -6.84 -0.26 11.64
N ASP A 71 -6.60 -1.53 11.30
CA ASP A 71 -6.75 -2.74 12.13
C ASP A 71 -8.05 -3.55 11.98
N ILE A 72 -7.99 -4.60 11.16
CA ILE A 72 -8.80 -5.81 11.36
C ILE A 72 -7.89 -7.04 11.24
N ASP A 73 -7.54 -7.59 12.39
CA ASP A 73 -6.99 -8.92 12.59
C ASP A 73 -8.16 -9.94 12.62
N ASP A 74 -8.12 -10.98 11.78
CA ASP A 74 -9.00 -12.14 11.96
C ASP A 74 -8.33 -13.43 11.44
N ASN A 75 -7.71 -14.12 12.37
CA ASN A 75 -6.99 -15.37 12.23
C ASN A 75 -7.95 -16.57 12.41
N ASP A 76 -8.55 -17.09 11.32
CA ASP A 76 -8.76 -18.54 11.05
C ASP A 76 -9.56 -18.86 9.75
N CYS A 77 -9.46 -18.05 8.69
CA CYS A 77 -10.11 -18.36 7.40
C CYS A 77 -9.12 -18.88 6.36
N THR A 78 -9.50 -19.90 5.57
CA THR A 78 -8.75 -20.34 4.36
C THR A 78 -8.87 -19.35 3.20
N VAL A 79 -9.69 -18.31 3.37
CA VAL A 79 -9.97 -17.27 2.40
C VAL A 79 -9.78 -15.93 3.12
N CYS A 80 -8.95 -15.04 2.59
CA CYS A 80 -8.70 -13.74 3.21
C CYS A 80 -9.92 -12.81 3.08
N CYS A 81 -9.90 -11.66 3.76
CA CYS A 81 -10.96 -10.64 3.67
C CYS A 81 -11.21 -10.11 2.24
N HIS A 82 -10.30 -10.38 1.29
CA HIS A 82 -10.45 -10.07 -0.13
C HIS A 82 -11.19 -11.16 -0.93
N GLY A 83 -11.61 -12.26 -0.30
CA GLY A 83 -12.33 -13.35 -0.95
C GLY A 83 -11.44 -14.26 -1.83
N ILE A 84 -10.12 -14.14 -1.70
CA ILE A 84 -9.12 -14.95 -2.40
C ILE A 84 -8.57 -15.98 -1.40
N ASP A 85 -8.26 -17.18 -1.88
CA ASP A 85 -7.52 -18.17 -1.11
C ASP A 85 -6.26 -17.52 -0.49
N ILE A 86 -6.05 -17.76 0.80
CA ILE A 86 -5.06 -17.02 1.60
C ILE A 86 -3.63 -17.18 1.03
N ASP A 87 -3.32 -18.35 0.48
CA ASP A 87 -2.02 -18.69 -0.13
C ASP A 87 -1.85 -18.11 -1.54
N CYS A 88 -2.95 -17.63 -2.13
CA CYS A 88 -2.97 -17.06 -3.48
C CYS A 88 -3.19 -15.54 -3.48
N CYS A 89 -3.32 -14.91 -2.32
CA CYS A 89 -3.68 -13.50 -2.23
C CYS A 89 -2.48 -12.62 -2.63
N PRO A 90 -2.60 -11.75 -3.66
CA PRO A 90 -1.51 -10.85 -4.07
C PRO A 90 -1.19 -9.75 -3.04
N ALA A 91 -1.98 -9.67 -1.97
CA ALA A 91 -1.74 -8.84 -0.79
C ALA A 91 -0.88 -9.52 0.30
N GLY A 92 -0.51 -10.80 0.15
CA GLY A 92 0.41 -11.49 1.08
C GLY A 92 -0.24 -12.01 2.36
N CYS A 93 -1.54 -12.37 2.33
CA CYS A 93 -2.27 -12.79 3.53
C CYS A 93 -1.84 -14.16 4.11
N ALA A 94 -1.05 -14.95 3.37
CA ALA A 94 -0.60 -16.30 3.77
C ALA A 94 0.38 -16.29 4.95
N ASP A 95 1.15 -15.22 5.11
CA ASP A 95 2.33 -15.16 5.97
C ASP A 95 1.98 -14.98 7.46
N ALA A 96 0.69 -14.85 7.80
CA ALA A 96 0.20 -14.81 9.19
C ALA A 96 0.30 -16.18 9.89
N ARG A 97 0.57 -17.26 9.15
CA ARG A 97 0.77 -18.62 9.68
C ARG A 97 2.26 -18.91 9.81
N GLY A 98 2.91 -18.27 10.78
CA GLY A 98 4.33 -18.44 11.03
C GLY A 98 4.72 -19.92 11.15
N ASP A 99 5.61 -20.39 10.28
CA ASP A 99 6.35 -21.62 10.50
C ASP A 99 7.85 -21.33 10.35
N PHE A 100 8.58 -21.75 11.39
CA PHE A 100 9.94 -21.38 11.70
C PHE A 100 10.92 -22.36 11.04
N THR A 101 12.04 -21.87 10.51
CA THR A 101 13.28 -22.66 10.46
C THR A 101 14.45 -21.86 10.99
N ASP A 102 14.96 -22.34 12.13
CA ASP A 102 16.16 -21.87 12.84
C ASP A 102 17.45 -22.27 12.09
N ASP A 103 18.50 -21.47 12.33
CA ASP A 103 19.93 -21.78 12.20
C ASP A 103 20.52 -22.12 10.81
N ILE A 104 20.95 -21.10 10.05
CA ILE A 104 22.17 -21.20 9.21
C ILE A 104 23.07 -19.95 9.38
N LEU A 105 24.33 -20.23 9.70
CA LEU A 105 25.46 -19.32 9.86
C LEU A 105 25.67 -18.43 8.62
N PHE A 106 25.81 -17.12 8.82
CA PHE A 106 26.16 -16.12 7.81
C PHE A 106 27.55 -16.40 7.20
N GLU A 107 27.60 -17.14 6.10
CA GLU A 107 28.61 -16.85 5.07
C GLU A 107 28.13 -15.58 4.35
N THR A 108 28.96 -14.53 4.31
CA THR A 108 28.64 -13.28 3.61
C THR A 108 28.42 -13.56 2.12
N ASP A 109 27.16 -13.78 1.75
CA ASP A 109 26.75 -13.98 0.38
C ASP A 109 26.60 -12.61 -0.29
N ASN A 110 27.64 -12.21 -1.01
CA ASN A 110 27.63 -10.95 -1.77
C ASN A 110 26.38 -10.77 -2.66
N PHE A 111 25.72 -11.87 -3.03
CA PHE A 111 24.47 -11.87 -3.78
C PHE A 111 23.31 -11.23 -3.00
N SER A 112 23.05 -11.66 -1.76
CA SER A 112 21.93 -11.14 -0.96
C SER A 112 22.20 -9.74 -0.42
N PHE A 113 23.46 -9.42 -0.12
CA PHE A 113 23.89 -8.04 0.16
C PHE A 113 23.57 -7.09 -1.02
N ASN A 114 23.96 -7.48 -2.24
CA ASN A 114 23.67 -6.69 -3.43
C ASN A 114 22.16 -6.59 -3.69
N ALA A 115 21.41 -7.66 -3.43
CA ALA A 115 19.97 -7.63 -3.56
C ALA A 115 19.31 -6.66 -2.56
N ALA A 116 19.80 -6.57 -1.32
CA ALA A 116 19.33 -5.59 -0.34
C ALA A 116 19.59 -4.15 -0.82
N THR A 117 20.74 -3.90 -1.45
CA THR A 117 21.08 -2.60 -2.03
C THR A 117 20.13 -2.24 -3.18
N ILE A 118 19.82 -3.19 -4.06
CA ILE A 118 18.86 -3.00 -5.16
C ILE A 118 17.46 -2.65 -4.62
N ILE A 119 17.01 -3.33 -3.56
CA ILE A 119 15.73 -3.02 -2.91
C ILE A 119 15.73 -1.57 -2.41
N PHE A 120 16.82 -1.11 -1.80
CA PHE A 120 16.96 0.26 -1.29
C PHE A 120 16.98 1.31 -2.42
N ASP A 121 17.71 1.04 -3.51
CA ASP A 121 17.78 1.94 -4.66
C ASP A 121 16.41 2.11 -5.34
N GLU A 122 15.67 1.00 -5.55
CA GLU A 122 14.32 1.02 -6.10
C GLU A 122 13.34 1.75 -5.18
N LEU A 123 13.41 1.52 -3.86
CA LEU A 123 12.63 2.29 -2.88
C LEU A 123 12.90 3.79 -3.00
N THR A 124 14.18 4.16 -3.11
CA THR A 124 14.60 5.56 -3.23
C THR A 124 14.05 6.19 -4.52
N GLU A 125 14.09 5.47 -5.64
CA GLU A 125 13.49 5.93 -6.90
C GLU A 125 11.99 6.16 -6.77
N LEU A 126 11.26 5.21 -6.18
CA LEU A 126 9.82 5.32 -5.93
C LEU A 126 9.50 6.52 -5.03
N CYS A 127 10.27 6.71 -3.95
CA CYS A 127 10.13 7.87 -3.07
C CYS A 127 10.37 9.19 -3.79
N MET A 128 11.40 9.29 -4.65
CA MET A 128 11.64 10.49 -5.46
C MET A 128 10.49 10.77 -6.44
N GLN A 129 9.90 9.74 -7.04
CA GLN A 129 8.73 9.90 -7.91
C GLN A 129 7.54 10.44 -7.13
N VAL A 130 7.28 9.92 -5.92
CA VAL A 130 6.19 10.40 -5.05
C VAL A 130 6.40 11.83 -4.61
N ALA A 131 7.61 12.19 -4.16
CA ALA A 131 7.96 13.56 -3.77
C ALA A 131 7.76 14.56 -4.91
N GLN A 132 7.93 14.12 -6.16
CA GLN A 132 7.68 14.93 -7.36
C GLN A 132 6.24 14.87 -7.86
N HIS A 133 5.31 14.30 -7.09
CA HIS A 133 3.91 14.06 -7.46
C HIS A 133 3.74 13.28 -8.78
N LYS A 134 4.71 12.42 -9.12
CA LYS A 134 4.64 11.57 -10.31
C LYS A 134 3.83 10.30 -10.04
N LEU A 135 3.36 9.69 -11.13
CA LEU A 135 2.70 8.39 -11.10
C LEU A 135 3.72 7.29 -10.76
N ILE A 136 3.39 6.42 -9.80
CA ILE A 136 4.11 5.17 -9.59
C ILE A 136 3.51 4.11 -10.50
N SER A 137 4.36 3.42 -11.26
CA SER A 137 3.93 2.28 -12.07
C SER A 137 3.55 1.09 -11.17
N PRO A 138 2.32 0.54 -11.30
CA PRO A 138 1.95 -0.73 -10.66
C PRO A 138 2.92 -1.87 -10.96
N VAL A 139 3.46 -1.88 -12.19
CA VAL A 139 4.41 -2.89 -12.62
C VAL A 139 5.71 -2.77 -11.83
N LYS A 140 6.24 -1.56 -11.63
CA LYS A 140 7.46 -1.34 -10.84
C LYS A 140 7.30 -1.80 -9.39
N TRP A 141 6.16 -1.48 -8.76
CA TRP A 141 5.87 -1.93 -7.41
C TRP A 141 5.74 -3.45 -7.30
N CYS A 142 5.04 -4.07 -8.25
CA CYS A 142 4.94 -5.53 -8.32
C CYS A 142 6.28 -6.21 -8.60
N GLU A 143 7.12 -5.64 -9.46
CA GLU A 143 8.47 -6.14 -9.77
C GLU A 143 9.36 -6.08 -8.53
N LEU A 144 9.31 -5.01 -7.75
CA LEU A 144 10.06 -4.90 -6.50
C LEU A 144 9.60 -5.97 -5.49
N LYS A 145 8.29 -6.14 -5.28
CA LYS A 145 7.77 -7.19 -4.42
C LYS A 145 8.20 -8.59 -4.86
N LEU A 146 8.09 -8.89 -6.15
CA LEU A 146 8.55 -10.15 -6.73
C LEU A 146 10.07 -10.34 -6.60
N TYR A 147 10.82 -9.25 -6.68
CA TYR A 147 12.27 -9.28 -6.48
C TYR A 147 12.61 -9.65 -5.04
N ILE A 148 11.91 -9.10 -4.05
CA ILE A 148 12.10 -9.46 -2.64
C ILE A 148 11.77 -10.95 -2.41
N VAL A 149 10.63 -11.43 -2.92
CA VAL A 149 10.25 -12.87 -2.81
C VAL A 149 11.31 -13.79 -3.39
N LYS A 150 11.94 -13.40 -4.50
CA LYS A 150 13.00 -14.20 -5.15
C LYS A 150 14.34 -14.15 -4.41
N ASN A 151 14.52 -13.18 -3.51
CA ASN A 151 15.77 -12.92 -2.80
C ASN A 151 15.48 -12.79 -1.30
N GLU A 152 14.86 -13.82 -0.70
CA GLU A 152 14.43 -13.80 0.71
C GLU A 152 15.59 -13.48 1.68
N GLN A 153 16.79 -14.00 1.43
CA GLN A 153 17.99 -13.70 2.21
C GLN A 153 18.41 -12.22 2.17
N ALA A 154 17.95 -11.45 1.16
CA ALA A 154 18.17 -10.01 1.10
C ALA A 154 17.39 -9.26 2.18
N ILE A 155 16.34 -9.86 2.76
CA ILE A 155 15.53 -9.26 3.82
C ILE A 155 16.37 -9.09 5.09
N ASP A 156 17.10 -10.12 5.52
CA ASP A 156 18.00 -10.07 6.67
C ASP A 156 19.10 -8.99 6.48
N TRP A 157 19.64 -8.89 5.27
CA TRP A 157 20.61 -7.85 4.93
C TRP A 157 19.98 -6.46 4.91
N PHE A 158 18.76 -6.32 4.40
CA PHE A 158 18.07 -5.03 4.37
C PHE A 158 17.75 -4.54 5.78
N ASP A 159 17.28 -5.43 6.65
CA ASP A 159 17.07 -5.19 8.08
C ASP A 159 18.35 -4.64 8.72
N THR A 160 19.46 -5.37 8.53
CA THR A 160 20.77 -5.01 9.10
C THR A 160 21.31 -3.67 8.59
N LEU A 161 21.09 -3.34 7.31
CA LEU A 161 21.75 -2.20 6.65
C LEU A 161 20.92 -0.91 6.66
N TYR A 162 19.59 -1.02 6.59
CA TYR A 162 18.71 0.11 6.27
C TYR A 162 17.56 0.32 7.26
N ILE A 163 17.38 -0.59 8.23
CA ILE A 163 16.41 -0.43 9.31
C ILE A 163 17.19 -0.12 10.60
N ASP A 164 17.03 1.12 11.08
CA ASP A 164 17.70 1.58 12.29
C ASP A 164 16.86 1.16 13.51
N VAL A 165 17.29 0.08 14.18
CA VAL A 165 16.59 -0.56 15.30
C VAL A 165 16.40 0.40 16.49
N ASP A 166 17.22 1.44 16.60
CA ASP A 166 17.13 2.48 17.63
C ASP A 166 16.01 3.52 17.36
N ILE A 167 15.42 3.54 16.15
CA ILE A 167 14.39 4.50 15.74
C ILE A 167 12.99 3.88 15.72
N ASP A 168 12.87 2.56 15.50
CA ASP A 168 11.57 1.88 15.39
C ASP A 168 11.58 0.56 16.20
N PRO A 169 11.33 0.61 17.52
CA PRO A 169 11.53 -0.52 18.45
C PRO A 169 10.52 -1.67 18.27
N GLU A 170 9.58 -1.56 17.33
CA GLU A 170 8.61 -2.61 17.00
C GLU A 170 9.20 -3.69 16.06
N PHE A 171 10.35 -3.44 15.43
CA PHE A 171 10.93 -4.35 14.46
C PHE A 171 11.90 -5.37 15.09
N VAL A 172 11.38 -6.55 15.39
CA VAL A 172 12.16 -7.77 15.62
C VAL A 172 12.18 -8.54 14.30
N ARG A 173 13.37 -8.76 13.70
CA ARG A 173 13.63 -9.48 12.42
C ARG A 173 12.45 -9.44 11.43
N ILE A 174 12.55 -8.56 10.44
CA ILE A 174 11.52 -8.43 9.41
C ILE A 174 11.43 -9.68 8.51
N ASN A 175 10.21 -10.16 8.30
CA ASN A 175 9.89 -11.09 7.21
C ASN A 175 9.48 -10.30 5.95
N TYR A 176 9.12 -11.00 4.87
CA TYR A 176 8.68 -10.37 3.62
C TYR A 176 7.53 -9.37 3.82
N SER A 177 6.47 -9.77 4.53
CA SER A 177 5.31 -8.91 4.80
C SER A 177 5.72 -7.64 5.54
N GLU A 178 6.52 -7.78 6.60
CA GLU A 178 6.97 -6.64 7.41
C GLU A 178 7.89 -5.70 6.61
N LEU A 179 8.78 -6.24 5.76
CA LEU A 179 9.56 -5.42 4.85
C LEU A 179 8.66 -4.65 3.87
N VAL A 180 7.68 -5.30 3.24
CA VAL A 180 6.77 -4.64 2.29
C VAL A 180 5.99 -3.52 2.98
N LYS A 181 5.48 -3.74 4.19
CA LYS A 181 4.82 -2.71 5.00
C LYS A 181 5.75 -1.53 5.31
N TYR A 182 6.99 -1.82 5.71
CA TYR A 182 8.01 -0.79 5.93
C TYR A 182 8.26 0.04 4.67
N LEU A 183 8.44 -0.61 3.51
CA LEU A 183 8.63 0.08 2.23
C LEU A 183 7.42 0.94 1.87
N GLN A 184 6.18 0.43 2.04
CA GLN A 184 4.95 1.19 1.84
C GLN A 184 4.90 2.43 2.73
N LYS A 185 5.16 2.28 4.03
CA LYS A 185 5.20 3.39 5.00
C LYS A 185 6.23 4.44 4.61
N LYS A 186 7.42 4.03 4.16
CA LYS A 186 8.44 4.95 3.65
C LYS A 186 7.97 5.72 2.41
N ILE A 187 7.39 5.03 1.43
CA ILE A 187 6.84 5.65 0.21
C ILE A 187 5.75 6.69 0.56
N LEU A 188 4.87 6.38 1.52
CA LEU A 188 3.82 7.31 1.99
C LEU A 188 4.43 8.55 2.67
N ASN A 189 5.46 8.36 3.49
CA ASN A 189 6.12 9.43 4.25
C ASN A 189 7.02 10.34 3.41
N CYS A 190 7.42 9.91 2.21
CA CYS A 190 8.23 10.69 1.27
C CYS A 190 7.54 11.98 0.72
N LYS A 191 6.30 12.27 1.16
CA LYS A 191 5.55 13.49 0.86
C LYS A 191 5.87 14.68 1.79
N ASN A 192 6.51 14.42 2.93
CA ASN A 192 6.69 15.41 4.02
C ASN A 192 8.13 15.96 4.15
N SER A 193 8.94 15.88 3.09
CA SER A 193 10.30 16.46 3.05
C SER A 193 10.44 17.55 1.99
#